data_AF-A0AAJ2AIX0-F1
#
_entry.id   AF-A0AAJ2AIX0-F1
#
_cell.length_a   1.000
_cell.length_b   1.000
_cell.length_c   1.000
_cell.angle_alpha   90.00
_cell.angle_beta   90.00
_cell.angle_gamma   90.00
#
_symmetry.space_group_name_H-M   'P 1'
#
loop_
_entity.id
_entity.type
_entity.pdbx_description
1 polymer ?
#
loop_
_entity_poly.entity_id
_entity_poly.type
_entity_poly.pdbx_seq_one_letter_code
_entity_poly.pdbx_strand_id
1 'polypeptide(L)'
;MRTAFDLSLYLVLDPVQCGGHDAAVQVARAALEGGATLVQLRAPEWHKRAWFDLARDILPLTRAHGVPFVINDHVDVALAAGADGVHVGQRDLPAGVVRDMLGPDALIGLSVSNLEETAAADALAGVIDYLGAGPVYATPTKTDASTPCGIDGLAAIRAAARFPTVAIGGIQAHNAADVLRARPAGLAVVSALCRAADPRAAAAALRATIARAPT
;
A
#
# COMPACT_ATOMS: atom_id res chain seq x y z
N MET A 1 -0.14 -8.51 20.06
CA MET A 1 0.66 -7.28 19.90
C MET A 1 0.87 -7.09 18.41
N ARG A 2 0.54 -5.92 17.85
CA ARG A 2 0.62 -5.70 16.39
C ARG A 2 2.05 -5.91 15.90
N THR A 3 2.19 -6.63 14.78
CA THR A 3 3.48 -6.85 14.13
C THR A 3 4.10 -5.50 13.76
N ALA A 4 5.39 -5.31 14.05
CA ALA A 4 6.10 -4.14 13.59
C ALA A 4 6.10 -4.09 12.05
N PHE A 5 5.88 -2.91 11.46
CA PHE A 5 5.81 -2.72 10.01
C PHE A 5 6.64 -1.53 9.55
N ASP A 6 7.13 -1.58 8.31
CA ASP A 6 7.90 -0.52 7.66
C ASP A 6 7.19 -0.11 6.36
N LEU A 7 6.73 1.14 6.30
CA LEU A 7 6.02 1.69 5.13
C LEU A 7 6.95 2.20 4.02
N SER A 8 8.26 2.12 4.21
CA SER A 8 9.25 2.77 3.35
C SER A 8 9.04 2.52 1.85
N LEU A 9 8.99 1.26 1.43
CA LEU A 9 8.71 0.87 0.05
C LEU A 9 7.54 -0.11 0.03
N TYR A 10 6.37 0.40 -0.31
CA TYR A 10 5.13 -0.34 -0.28
C TYR A 10 4.72 -0.72 -1.71
N LEU A 11 4.77 -2.01 -2.04
CA LEU A 11 4.20 -2.53 -3.27
C LEU A 11 2.68 -2.70 -3.13
N VAL A 12 1.91 -1.99 -3.95
CA VAL A 12 0.53 -2.36 -4.24
C VAL A 12 0.56 -3.19 -5.52
N LEU A 13 0.36 -4.49 -5.38
CA LEU A 13 0.44 -5.48 -6.44
C LEU A 13 -0.91 -5.57 -7.16
N ASP A 14 -0.89 -5.23 -8.45
CA ASP A 14 -2.03 -5.30 -9.34
C ASP A 14 -1.75 -6.36 -10.42
N PRO A 15 -2.41 -7.54 -10.36
CA PRO A 15 -2.08 -8.64 -11.25
C PRO A 15 -2.43 -8.35 -12.72
N VAL A 16 -3.38 -7.45 -13.00
CA VAL A 16 -3.66 -7.04 -14.39
C VAL A 16 -2.47 -6.28 -14.94
N GLN A 17 -1.87 -5.40 -14.14
CA GLN A 17 -0.67 -4.66 -14.54
C GLN A 17 0.61 -5.50 -14.58
N CYS A 18 0.68 -6.58 -13.79
CA CYS A 18 1.77 -7.54 -13.85
C CYS A 18 1.70 -8.45 -15.08
N GLY A 19 0.53 -8.62 -15.70
CA GLY A 19 0.32 -9.56 -16.81
C GLY A 19 -0.27 -10.91 -16.40
N GLY A 20 -0.94 -10.99 -15.26
CA GLY A 20 -1.65 -12.18 -14.77
C GLY A 20 -1.09 -12.74 -13.47
N HIS A 21 -1.62 -13.90 -13.07
CA HIS A 21 -1.34 -14.56 -11.77
C HIS A 21 0.15 -14.85 -11.60
N ASP A 22 0.72 -15.64 -12.50
CA ASP A 22 2.10 -16.10 -12.39
C ASP A 22 3.08 -14.91 -12.44
N ALA A 23 2.81 -13.93 -13.31
CA ALA A 23 3.60 -12.72 -13.40
C ALA A 23 3.54 -11.89 -12.12
N ALA A 24 2.37 -11.79 -11.48
CA ALA A 24 2.21 -11.09 -10.20
C ALA A 24 3.02 -11.77 -9.07
N VAL A 25 3.06 -13.11 -9.04
CA VAL A 25 3.91 -13.86 -8.10
C VAL A 25 5.39 -13.57 -8.33
N GLN A 26 5.86 -13.52 -9.59
CA GLN A 26 7.25 -13.19 -9.91
C GLN A 26 7.59 -11.73 -9.56
N VAL A 27 6.69 -10.78 -9.85
CA VAL A 27 6.86 -9.37 -9.47
C VAL A 27 6.95 -9.23 -7.95
N ALA A 28 6.06 -9.88 -7.20
CA ALA A 28 6.07 -9.84 -5.73
C ALA A 28 7.41 -10.36 -5.18
N ARG A 29 7.89 -11.52 -5.67
CA ARG A 29 9.20 -12.06 -5.30
C ARG A 29 10.33 -11.08 -5.60
N ALA A 30 10.41 -10.59 -6.83
CA ALA A 30 11.46 -9.68 -7.27
C ALA A 30 11.45 -8.36 -6.48
N ALA A 31 10.28 -7.80 -6.18
CA ALA A 31 10.15 -6.59 -5.39
C ALA A 31 10.60 -6.81 -3.94
N LEU A 32 10.27 -7.95 -3.32
CA LEU A 32 10.76 -8.33 -1.99
C LEU A 32 12.28 -8.46 -1.96
N GLU A 33 12.87 -9.14 -2.94
CA GLU A 33 14.34 -9.23 -3.11
C GLU A 33 15.00 -7.88 -3.36
N GLY A 34 14.26 -6.93 -3.96
CA GLY A 34 14.68 -5.56 -4.19
C GLY A 34 14.47 -4.62 -2.99
N GLY A 35 13.88 -5.11 -1.89
CA GLY A 35 13.72 -4.36 -0.65
C GLY A 35 12.36 -3.69 -0.45
N ALA A 36 11.28 -4.22 -1.06
CA ALA A 36 9.92 -3.89 -0.65
C ALA A 36 9.69 -4.27 0.82
N THR A 37 9.04 -3.40 1.58
CA THR A 37 8.88 -3.51 3.04
C THR A 37 7.43 -3.74 3.46
N LEU A 38 6.49 -3.61 2.52
CA LEU A 38 5.09 -4.00 2.68
C LEU A 38 4.49 -4.37 1.32
N VAL A 39 3.63 -5.38 1.28
CA VAL A 39 2.92 -5.81 0.06
C VAL A 39 1.41 -5.75 0.28
N GLN A 40 0.68 -5.17 -0.67
CA GLN A 40 -0.78 -5.20 -0.73
C GLN A 40 -1.21 -5.89 -2.01
N LEU A 41 -2.11 -6.86 -1.94
CA LEU A 41 -2.79 -7.36 -3.13
C LEU A 41 -4.01 -6.48 -3.43
N ARG A 42 -4.09 -5.99 -4.67
CA ARG A 42 -5.23 -5.24 -5.19
C ARG A 42 -5.56 -5.72 -6.61
N ALA A 43 -6.59 -6.55 -6.76
CA ALA A 43 -7.03 -7.13 -8.03
C ALA A 43 -8.50 -6.79 -8.36
N PRO A 44 -8.86 -5.51 -8.58
CA PRO A 44 -10.26 -5.05 -8.61
C PRO A 44 -11.13 -5.72 -9.69
N GLU A 45 -10.52 -6.22 -10.77
CA GLU A 45 -11.22 -6.88 -11.88
C GLU A 45 -11.40 -8.40 -11.67
N TRP A 46 -10.79 -8.96 -10.63
CA TRP A 46 -10.75 -10.40 -10.40
C TRP A 46 -11.86 -10.86 -9.45
N HIS A 47 -12.38 -12.06 -9.69
CA HIS A 47 -13.32 -12.69 -8.76
C HIS A 47 -12.62 -13.18 -7.48
N LYS A 48 -13.35 -13.28 -6.37
CA LYS A 48 -12.79 -13.63 -5.04
C LYS A 48 -11.96 -14.91 -5.00
N ARG A 49 -12.31 -15.93 -5.79
CA ARG A 49 -11.49 -17.15 -5.85
C ARG A 49 -10.06 -16.89 -6.36
N ALA A 50 -9.88 -16.07 -7.39
CA ALA A 50 -8.55 -15.75 -7.93
C ALA A 50 -7.77 -14.84 -6.98
N TRP A 51 -8.44 -13.94 -6.25
CA TRP A 51 -7.84 -13.20 -5.14
C TRP A 51 -7.26 -14.14 -4.09
N PHE A 52 -8.07 -15.11 -3.63
CA PHE A 52 -7.65 -16.07 -2.61
C PHE A 52 -6.47 -16.92 -3.09
N ASP A 53 -6.55 -17.47 -4.30
CA ASP A 53 -5.48 -18.31 -4.86
C ASP A 53 -4.17 -17.51 -4.97
N LEU A 54 -4.22 -16.27 -5.49
CA LEU A 54 -3.02 -15.43 -5.60
C LEU A 54 -2.49 -15.00 -4.22
N ALA A 55 -3.37 -14.67 -3.27
CA ALA A 55 -2.98 -14.36 -1.90
C ALA A 55 -2.26 -15.54 -1.23
N ARG A 56 -2.72 -16.77 -1.49
CA ARG A 56 -2.10 -18.01 -0.98
C ARG A 56 -0.70 -18.26 -1.53
N ASP A 57 -0.41 -17.81 -2.75
CA ASP A 57 0.91 -17.94 -3.38
C ASP A 57 1.87 -16.82 -2.95
N ILE A 58 1.36 -15.61 -2.69
CA ILE A 58 2.18 -14.46 -2.23
C ILE A 58 2.54 -14.57 -0.75
N LEU A 59 1.61 -15.03 0.09
CA LEU A 59 1.79 -15.02 1.54
C LEU A 59 3.06 -15.77 2.03
N PRO A 60 3.45 -16.94 1.50
CA PRO A 60 4.72 -17.58 1.86
C PRO A 60 5.94 -16.74 1.49
N LEU A 61 5.88 -15.98 0.39
CA LEU A 61 6.98 -15.13 -0.06
C LEU A 61 7.20 -13.96 0.91
N THR A 62 6.12 -13.28 1.29
CA THR A 62 6.20 -12.14 2.20
C THR A 62 6.66 -12.58 3.59
N ARG A 63 6.15 -13.71 4.09
CA ARG A 63 6.60 -14.32 5.35
C ARG A 63 8.08 -14.69 5.35
N ALA A 64 8.58 -15.26 4.26
CA ALA A 64 10.00 -15.61 4.14
C ALA A 64 10.93 -14.37 4.22
N HIS A 65 10.41 -13.18 3.89
CA HIS A 65 11.13 -11.91 3.99
C HIS A 65 10.79 -11.11 5.26
N GLY A 66 9.90 -11.62 6.13
CA GLY A 66 9.42 -10.87 7.29
C GLY A 66 8.66 -9.59 6.93
N VAL A 67 8.05 -9.56 5.75
CA VAL A 67 7.32 -8.40 5.21
C VAL A 67 5.81 -8.60 5.39
N PRO A 68 5.06 -7.62 5.95
CA PRO A 68 3.62 -7.73 6.08
C PRO A 68 2.91 -7.78 4.71
N PHE A 69 1.87 -8.60 4.63
CA PHE A 69 1.00 -8.74 3.48
C PHE A 69 -0.45 -8.40 3.83
N VAL A 70 -1.02 -7.41 3.13
CA VAL A 70 -2.40 -6.95 3.34
C VAL A 70 -3.26 -7.13 2.11
N ILE A 71 -4.56 -7.31 2.29
CA ILE A 71 -5.53 -7.39 1.20
C ILE A 71 -6.27 -6.06 1.09
N ASN A 72 -6.39 -5.53 -0.13
CA ASN A 72 -7.20 -4.35 -0.37
C ASN A 72 -8.70 -4.71 -0.28
N ASP A 73 -9.44 -3.97 0.54
CA ASP A 73 -10.90 -3.96 0.76
C ASP A 73 -11.54 -5.27 1.28
N HIS A 74 -11.12 -6.42 0.80
CA HIS A 74 -11.74 -7.72 1.03
C HIS A 74 -11.29 -8.38 2.34
N VAL A 75 -11.96 -8.02 3.44
CA VAL A 75 -11.76 -8.60 4.79
C VAL A 75 -11.93 -10.12 4.81
N ASP A 76 -12.90 -10.64 4.08
CA ASP A 76 -13.16 -12.08 3.98
C ASP A 76 -12.01 -12.84 3.30
N VAL A 77 -11.44 -12.28 2.23
CA VAL A 77 -10.25 -12.83 1.58
C VAL A 77 -9.05 -12.77 2.51
N ALA A 78 -8.85 -11.66 3.23
CA ALA A 78 -7.76 -11.52 4.20
C ALA A 78 -7.80 -12.61 5.27
N LEU A 79 -8.97 -12.82 5.87
CA LEU A 79 -9.22 -13.87 6.87
C LEU A 79 -8.98 -15.27 6.29
N ALA A 80 -9.55 -15.56 5.12
CA ALA A 80 -9.43 -16.87 4.49
C ALA A 80 -7.98 -17.21 4.12
N ALA A 81 -7.23 -16.24 3.58
CA ALA A 81 -5.84 -16.43 3.18
C ALA A 81 -4.87 -16.49 4.37
N GLY A 82 -5.24 -15.85 5.50
CA GLY A 82 -4.35 -15.64 6.64
C GLY A 82 -3.36 -14.50 6.40
N ALA A 83 -3.83 -13.43 5.74
CA ALA A 83 -3.07 -12.20 5.55
C ALA A 83 -2.90 -11.44 6.87
N ASP A 84 -1.91 -10.55 6.93
CA ASP A 84 -1.58 -9.80 8.14
C ASP A 84 -2.57 -8.64 8.41
N GLY A 85 -3.40 -8.31 7.43
CA GLY A 85 -4.37 -7.25 7.57
C GLY A 85 -5.03 -6.80 6.26
N VAL A 86 -5.58 -5.60 6.27
CA VAL A 86 -6.25 -4.99 5.13
C VAL A 86 -5.91 -3.51 4.95
N HIS A 87 -6.10 -3.02 3.75
CA HIS A 87 -6.18 -1.59 3.47
C HIS A 87 -7.57 -1.28 2.93
N VAL A 88 -8.24 -0.26 3.47
CA VAL A 88 -9.60 0.14 3.07
C VAL A 88 -9.66 1.60 2.65
N GLY A 89 -10.59 1.93 1.77
CA GLY A 89 -10.94 3.28 1.38
C GLY A 89 -12.18 3.82 2.09
N GLN A 90 -12.49 5.09 1.80
CA GLN A 90 -13.61 5.82 2.41
C GLN A 90 -15.00 5.27 2.06
N ARG A 91 -15.10 4.43 1.02
CA ARG A 91 -16.36 3.84 0.53
C ARG A 91 -16.48 2.34 0.83
N ASP A 92 -15.49 1.77 1.50
CA ASP A 92 -15.46 0.36 1.87
C ASP A 92 -16.12 0.14 3.24
N LEU A 93 -15.95 -1.05 3.81
CA LEU A 93 -16.42 -1.29 5.18
C LEU A 93 -15.75 -0.29 6.14
N PRO A 94 -16.52 0.33 7.08
CA PRO A 94 -15.96 1.25 8.05
C PRO A 94 -14.83 0.60 8.84
N ALA A 95 -13.73 1.33 9.07
CA ALA A 95 -12.54 0.79 9.72
C ALA A 95 -12.81 0.16 11.10
N GLY A 96 -13.78 0.68 11.86
CA GLY A 96 -14.21 0.09 13.13
C GLY A 96 -14.78 -1.32 12.96
N VAL A 97 -15.66 -1.52 11.97
CA VAL A 97 -16.24 -2.82 11.63
C VAL A 97 -15.14 -3.78 11.16
N VAL A 98 -14.21 -3.29 10.33
CA VAL A 98 -13.05 -4.07 9.88
C VAL A 98 -12.20 -4.53 11.07
N ARG A 99 -11.96 -3.65 12.05
CA ARG A 99 -11.22 -3.98 13.27
C ARG A 99 -11.94 -5.04 14.11
N ASP A 100 -13.27 -4.94 14.26
CA ASP A 100 -14.06 -5.93 14.99
C ASP A 100 -13.99 -7.32 14.33
N MET A 101 -13.96 -7.38 12.99
CA MET A 101 -13.85 -8.63 12.24
C MET A 101 -12.46 -9.26 12.29
N LEU A 102 -11.39 -8.44 12.17
CA LEU A 102 -10.01 -8.93 12.08
C LEU A 102 -9.32 -9.11 13.45
N GLY A 103 -9.90 -8.54 14.50
CA GLY A 103 -9.33 -8.56 15.84
C GLY A 103 -8.21 -7.53 16.04
N PRO A 104 -7.61 -7.48 17.25
CA PRO A 104 -6.74 -6.39 17.68
C PRO A 104 -5.36 -6.38 17.02
N ASP A 105 -4.91 -7.52 16.50
CA ASP A 105 -3.55 -7.73 16.01
C ASP A 105 -3.36 -7.45 14.51
N ALA A 106 -4.45 -7.43 13.74
CA ALA A 106 -4.38 -7.19 12.29
C ALA A 106 -3.92 -5.76 11.96
N LEU A 107 -3.19 -5.62 10.86
CA LEU A 107 -2.77 -4.32 10.34
C LEU A 107 -3.90 -3.69 9.51
N ILE A 108 -4.33 -2.46 9.83
CA ILE A 108 -5.39 -1.77 9.09
C ILE A 108 -4.89 -0.44 8.56
N GLY A 109 -4.82 -0.32 7.24
CA GLY A 109 -4.57 0.94 6.56
C GLY A 109 -5.86 1.63 6.09
N LEU A 110 -5.86 2.96 6.07
CA LEU A 110 -6.97 3.77 5.55
C LEU A 110 -6.49 4.73 4.46
N SER A 111 -7.16 4.77 3.32
CA SER A 111 -6.90 5.78 2.28
C SER A 111 -7.44 7.15 2.71
N VAL A 112 -6.66 8.21 2.50
CA VAL A 112 -7.08 9.62 2.66
C VAL A 112 -6.60 10.44 1.47
N SER A 113 -7.37 11.46 1.11
CA SER A 113 -7.13 12.31 -0.07
C SER A 113 -7.15 13.81 0.26
N ASN A 114 -7.60 14.19 1.45
CA ASN A 114 -7.71 15.58 1.88
C ASN A 114 -7.61 15.72 3.42
N LEU A 115 -7.61 16.97 3.90
CA LEU A 115 -7.47 17.28 5.33
C LEU A 115 -8.69 16.87 6.17
N GLU A 116 -9.89 16.88 5.59
CA GLU A 116 -11.11 16.47 6.30
C GLU A 116 -11.08 14.97 6.61
N GLU A 117 -10.77 14.14 5.63
CA GLU A 117 -10.56 12.69 5.80
C GLU A 117 -9.41 12.39 6.77
N THR A 118 -8.34 13.19 6.72
CA THR A 118 -7.20 13.05 7.63
C THR A 118 -7.61 13.37 9.08
N ALA A 119 -8.35 14.46 9.30
CA ALA A 119 -8.84 14.82 10.63
C ALA A 119 -9.86 13.80 11.17
N ALA A 120 -10.72 13.24 10.31
CA ALA A 120 -11.63 12.17 10.69
C ALA A 120 -10.88 10.90 11.10
N ALA A 121 -9.77 10.58 10.42
CA ALA A 121 -8.95 9.42 10.74
C ALA A 121 -8.32 9.50 12.14
N ASP A 122 -8.03 10.69 12.67
CA ASP A 122 -7.46 10.86 14.02
C ASP A 122 -8.37 10.31 15.14
N ALA A 123 -9.69 10.27 14.91
CA ALA A 123 -10.64 9.65 15.84
C ALA A 123 -10.59 8.12 15.85
N LEU A 124 -9.84 7.50 14.92
CA LEU A 124 -9.69 6.05 14.75
C LEU A 124 -8.41 5.51 15.41
N ALA A 125 -7.87 6.22 16.41
CA ALA A 125 -6.74 5.76 17.19
C ALA A 125 -7.05 4.39 17.82
N GLY A 126 -6.15 3.41 17.62
CA GLY A 126 -6.37 2.03 18.05
C GLY A 126 -7.25 1.19 17.11
N VAL A 127 -7.87 1.79 16.10
CA VAL A 127 -8.62 1.07 15.05
C VAL A 127 -7.74 0.88 13.82
N ILE A 128 -7.12 1.94 13.32
CA ILE A 128 -6.19 1.90 12.18
C ILE A 128 -4.72 2.05 12.63
N ASP A 129 -3.81 1.74 11.71
CA ASP A 129 -2.37 1.69 11.93
C ASP A 129 -1.59 2.67 11.05
N TYR A 130 -2.07 2.94 9.84
CA TYR A 130 -1.42 3.87 8.90
C TYR A 130 -2.40 4.47 7.89
N LEU A 131 -1.95 5.53 7.22
CA LEU A 131 -2.69 6.20 6.15
C LEU A 131 -2.01 6.03 4.80
N GLY A 132 -2.80 5.82 3.75
CA GLY A 132 -2.39 5.97 2.36
C GLY A 132 -2.86 7.31 1.82
N ALA A 133 -1.95 8.27 1.65
CA ALA A 133 -2.29 9.62 1.20
C ALA A 133 -2.12 9.76 -0.33
N GLY A 134 -3.22 10.04 -1.03
CA GLY A 134 -3.17 10.26 -2.46
C GLY A 134 -4.53 10.35 -3.16
N PRO A 135 -4.53 10.43 -4.51
CA PRO A 135 -3.34 10.34 -5.35
C PRO A 135 -2.47 11.60 -5.30
N VAL A 136 -1.14 11.46 -5.26
CA VAL A 136 -0.20 12.60 -5.33
C VAL A 136 -0.19 13.19 -6.74
N TYR A 137 -0.03 12.34 -7.75
CA TYR A 137 -0.12 12.69 -9.16
C TYR A 137 -1.28 11.96 -9.83
N ALA A 138 -1.75 12.48 -10.96
CA ALA A 138 -2.72 11.78 -11.79
C ALA A 138 -2.21 10.39 -12.17
N THR A 139 -3.09 9.39 -12.11
CA THR A 139 -2.75 8.01 -12.44
C THR A 139 -3.94 7.27 -13.05
N PRO A 140 -3.73 6.45 -14.09
CA PRO A 140 -4.81 5.64 -14.67
C PRO A 140 -5.10 4.36 -13.87
N THR A 141 -4.30 4.02 -12.85
CA THR A 141 -4.38 2.74 -12.10
C THR A 141 -5.67 2.59 -11.29
N LYS A 142 -6.20 3.69 -10.77
CA LYS A 142 -7.42 3.71 -9.96
C LYS A 142 -8.37 4.71 -10.60
N THR A 143 -9.31 4.22 -11.39
CA THR A 143 -10.24 5.03 -12.19
C THR A 143 -11.22 5.83 -11.33
N ASP A 144 -11.41 5.44 -10.08
CA ASP A 144 -12.24 6.11 -9.09
C ASP A 144 -11.44 7.00 -8.12
N ALA A 145 -10.18 7.29 -8.42
CA ALA A 145 -9.31 8.10 -7.57
C ALA A 145 -9.76 9.57 -7.50
N SER A 146 -9.59 10.19 -6.33
CA SER A 146 -9.83 11.62 -6.10
C SER A 146 -8.91 12.49 -6.97
N THR A 147 -9.24 13.78 -7.08
CA THR A 147 -8.36 14.77 -7.70
C THR A 147 -6.96 14.72 -7.07
N PRO A 148 -5.87 14.76 -7.86
CA PRO A 148 -4.52 14.76 -7.33
C PRO A 148 -4.27 15.88 -6.32
N CYS A 149 -3.76 15.52 -5.14
CA CYS A 149 -3.47 16.50 -4.08
C CYS A 149 -2.13 17.23 -4.29
N GLY A 150 -1.26 16.70 -5.16
CA GLY A 150 0.09 17.24 -5.38
C GLY A 150 1.00 17.11 -4.16
N ILE A 151 2.23 17.59 -4.30
CA ILE A 151 3.23 17.56 -3.22
C ILE A 151 2.80 18.42 -2.04
N ASP A 152 2.24 19.61 -2.30
CA ASP A 152 1.79 20.52 -1.25
C ASP A 152 0.60 19.97 -0.46
N GLY A 153 -0.37 19.36 -1.16
CA GLY A 153 -1.49 18.68 -0.50
C GLY A 153 -1.03 17.47 0.32
N LEU A 154 -0.10 16.67 -0.21
CA LEU A 154 0.53 15.59 0.56
C LEU A 154 1.26 16.12 1.79
N ALA A 155 2.00 17.22 1.69
CA ALA A 155 2.69 17.83 2.82
C ALA A 155 1.71 18.33 3.88
N ALA A 156 0.59 18.93 3.48
CA ALA A 156 -0.48 19.35 4.38
C ALA A 156 -1.12 18.15 5.10
N ILE A 157 -1.46 17.09 4.38
CA ILE A 157 -1.97 15.83 4.96
C ILE A 157 -0.96 15.25 5.95
N ARG A 158 0.33 15.19 5.56
CA ARG A 158 1.38 14.63 6.41
C ARG A 158 1.56 15.44 7.70
N ALA A 159 1.49 16.76 7.62
CA ALA A 159 1.60 17.64 8.78
C ALA A 159 0.42 17.52 9.75
N ALA A 160 -0.79 17.23 9.25
CA ALA A 160 -1.99 17.05 10.06
C ALA A 160 -2.12 15.63 10.64
N ALA A 161 -1.65 14.60 9.93
CA ALA A 161 -1.87 13.20 10.29
C ALA A 161 -1.15 12.77 11.57
N ARG A 162 -1.87 12.10 12.47
CA ARG A 162 -1.30 11.48 13.68
C ARG A 162 -0.74 10.07 13.46
N PHE A 163 -1.00 9.48 12.30
CA PHE A 163 -0.53 8.15 11.91
C PHE A 163 0.68 8.24 10.97
N PRO A 164 1.48 7.17 10.84
CA PRO A 164 2.41 7.02 9.72
C PRO A 164 1.65 7.10 8.38
N THR A 165 2.12 7.95 7.47
CA THR A 165 1.44 8.20 6.20
C THR A 165 2.35 7.83 5.04
N VAL A 166 1.92 6.88 4.21
CA VAL A 166 2.59 6.53 2.95
C VAL A 166 1.99 7.35 1.81
N ALA A 167 2.83 7.86 0.91
CA ALA A 167 2.35 8.57 -0.28
C ALA A 167 2.00 7.58 -1.39
N ILE A 168 0.90 7.79 -2.11
CA ILE A 168 0.49 6.93 -3.22
C ILE A 168 -0.07 7.75 -4.40
N GLY A 169 0.02 7.21 -5.62
CA GLY A 169 -0.63 7.76 -6.81
C GLY A 169 0.34 8.44 -7.78
N GLY A 170 0.56 7.79 -8.94
CA GLY A 170 1.42 8.29 -10.01
C GLY A 170 2.92 8.36 -9.68
N ILE A 171 3.35 7.73 -8.59
CA ILE A 171 4.75 7.70 -8.16
C ILE A 171 5.55 6.73 -9.03
N GLN A 172 6.71 7.19 -9.51
CA GLN A 172 7.66 6.52 -10.39
C GLN A 172 9.09 6.83 -9.95
N ALA A 173 10.08 6.10 -10.46
CA ALA A 173 11.49 6.33 -10.11
C ALA A 173 11.96 7.78 -10.37
N HIS A 174 11.48 8.42 -11.44
CA HIS A 174 11.91 9.78 -11.81
C HIS A 174 11.31 10.89 -10.93
N ASN A 175 10.19 10.65 -10.23
CA ASN A 175 9.51 11.65 -9.40
C ASN A 175 9.51 11.31 -7.90
N ALA A 176 9.97 10.12 -7.51
CA ALA A 176 9.99 9.66 -6.12
C ALA A 176 10.72 10.63 -5.17
N ALA A 177 11.84 11.22 -5.63
CA ALA A 177 12.62 12.17 -4.82
C ALA A 177 11.82 13.45 -4.49
N ASP A 178 11.01 13.94 -5.42
CA ASP A 178 10.19 15.13 -5.20
C ASP A 178 9.07 14.85 -4.20
N VAL A 179 8.43 13.68 -4.29
CA VAL A 179 7.39 13.25 -3.33
C VAL A 179 7.97 13.12 -1.92
N LEU A 180 9.20 12.61 -1.79
CA LEU A 180 9.87 12.46 -0.51
C LEU A 180 10.17 13.81 0.18
N ARG A 181 10.16 14.94 -0.54
CA ARG A 181 10.27 16.27 0.07
C ARG A 181 9.10 16.61 0.99
N ALA A 182 7.93 15.98 0.79
CA ALA A 182 6.79 16.07 1.70
C ALA A 182 6.94 15.20 2.95
N ARG A 183 8.06 14.48 3.09
CA ARG A 183 8.42 13.61 4.24
C ARG A 183 7.32 12.59 4.63
N PRO A 184 6.76 11.83 3.67
CA PRO A 184 5.92 10.69 4.03
C PRO A 184 6.76 9.63 4.76
N ALA A 185 6.10 8.72 5.48
CA ALA A 185 6.74 7.55 6.08
C ALA A 185 7.29 6.56 5.02
N GLY A 186 6.87 6.71 3.76
CA GLY A 186 7.38 5.95 2.63
C GLY A 186 6.58 6.19 1.36
N LEU A 187 6.85 5.39 0.34
CA LEU A 187 6.19 5.47 -0.98
C LEU A 187 5.49 4.15 -1.29
N ALA A 188 4.20 4.26 -1.64
CA ALA A 188 3.43 3.17 -2.21
C ALA A 188 3.37 3.30 -3.73
N VAL A 189 3.73 2.22 -4.43
CA VAL A 189 3.85 2.18 -5.88
C VAL A 189 3.13 0.98 -6.47
N VAL A 190 2.54 1.18 -7.66
CA VAL A 190 1.87 0.11 -8.43
C VAL A 190 2.67 -0.17 -9.70
N SER A 191 2.45 0.62 -10.74
CA SER A 191 3.02 0.43 -12.08
C SER A 191 4.53 0.54 -12.12
N ALA A 192 5.14 1.32 -11.23
CA ALA A 192 6.60 1.45 -11.13
C ALA A 192 7.30 0.10 -10.85
N LEU A 193 6.59 -0.86 -10.27
CA LEU A 193 7.07 -2.23 -10.02
C LEU A 193 6.32 -3.27 -10.86
N CYS A 194 4.99 -3.18 -10.93
CA CYS A 194 4.16 -4.16 -11.66
C CYS A 194 4.48 -4.20 -13.16
N ARG A 195 4.89 -3.06 -13.76
CA ARG A 195 5.20 -2.94 -15.18
C ARG A 195 6.71 -2.77 -15.46
N ALA A 196 7.55 -2.96 -14.45
CA ALA A 196 8.98 -2.84 -14.61
C ALA A 196 9.53 -4.03 -15.40
N ALA A 197 10.46 -3.77 -16.33
CA ALA A 197 11.18 -4.84 -17.02
C ALA A 197 12.03 -5.69 -16.06
N ASP A 198 12.56 -5.04 -15.00
CA ASP A 198 13.23 -5.69 -13.88
C ASP A 198 12.66 -5.12 -12.57
N PRO A 199 11.64 -5.78 -11.97
CA PRO A 199 11.01 -5.32 -10.74
C PRO A 199 11.98 -5.29 -9.54
N ARG A 200 13.00 -6.16 -9.52
CA ARG A 200 13.99 -6.21 -8.44
C ARG A 200 14.90 -4.99 -8.48
N ALA A 201 15.45 -4.67 -9.66
CA ALA A 201 16.27 -3.48 -9.84
C ALA A 201 15.45 -2.19 -9.60
N ALA A 202 14.19 -2.16 -10.05
CA ALA A 202 13.30 -1.02 -9.82
C ALA A 202 13.02 -0.80 -8.33
N ALA A 203 12.72 -1.87 -7.58
CA ALA A 203 12.52 -1.80 -6.14
C ALA A 203 13.80 -1.34 -5.41
N ALA A 204 14.96 -1.89 -5.77
CA ALA A 204 16.25 -1.50 -5.18
C ALA A 204 16.56 -0.01 -5.42
N ALA A 205 16.29 0.49 -6.63
CA ALA A 205 16.48 1.90 -6.97
C ALA A 205 15.55 2.83 -6.17
N LEU A 206 14.27 2.45 -6.02
CA LEU A 206 13.33 3.20 -5.17
C LEU A 206 13.75 3.18 -3.71
N ARG A 207 14.14 2.01 -3.18
CA ARG A 207 14.60 1.86 -1.79
C ARG A 207 15.84 2.72 -1.51
N ALA A 208 16.79 2.76 -2.44
CA ALA A 208 17.96 3.63 -2.34
C ALA A 208 17.60 5.12 -2.36
N THR A 209 16.61 5.51 -3.17
CA THR A 209 16.09 6.89 -3.17
C THR A 209 15.42 7.26 -1.84
N ILE A 210 14.61 6.36 -1.28
CA ILE A 210 13.98 6.54 0.03
C ILE A 210 15.04 6.66 1.13
N ALA A 211 16.07 5.80 1.13
CA ALA A 211 17.13 5.82 2.13
C ALA A 211 18.01 7.08 2.09
N ARG A 212 18.04 7.80 0.97
CA ARG A 212 18.77 9.08 0.81
C ARG A 212 17.92 10.29 1.16
N ALA A 213 16.60 10.12 1.36
CA ALA A 213 15.74 11.25 1.68
C ALA A 213 16.02 11.75 3.11
N PRO A 214 16.01 13.06 3.33
CA PRO A 214 16.17 13.62 4.67
C PRO A 214 14.97 13.23 5.56
N THR A 215 15.26 12.66 6.73
CA THR A 215 14.29 12.37 7.81
C THR A 215 13.70 13.67 8.37
#